data_AF-A0A956R029-F1
#
_entry.id   AF-A0A956R029-F1
#
_cell.length_a   1.000
_cell.length_b   1.000
_cell.length_c   1.000
_cell.angle_alpha   90.00
_cell.angle_beta   90.00
_cell.angle_gamma   90.00
#
_symmetry.space_group_name_H-M   'P 1'
#
loop_
_entity.id
_entity.type
_entity.pdbx_description
1 polymer ?
#
loop_
_entity_poly.entity_id
_entity_poly.type
_entity_poly.pdbx_seq_one_letter_code
_entity_poly.pdbx_strand_id
1 'polypeptide(L)'
;PLADAALQRAAAGAERVDFEVRMPIADPQGDGQGWRWIDWCARSLPHEQGLYLVGRDVSERKRNEQEFQGLVESAPDASCVIDEQGTIVVVNAALERMFGYERAELLGGPVEILVPAALRARHRGHVAGFVSTPKPRSMGSGLDLQGQRKDGSIFRVEVSLSPVRTESRTLVACALRDIDARRREERVIKAILEAAPDGMIAVDARQQITHCNRRVEELFGYERAELIGQRLEVLIPEALRARHRGHMAAFIADPRARAMGGDRVLHGRRKDGGEIRVEISLSPVETEDGLLIACAIRGKVAASG
;
A
#
# COMPACT_ATOMS: atom_id res chain seq x y z
N PRO A 1 -0.16 1.31 45.65
CA PRO A 1 -1.62 1.48 45.46
C PRO A 1 -2.33 0.23 44.94
N LEU A 2 -1.99 -0.28 43.75
CA LEU A 2 -2.63 -1.48 43.17
C LEU A 2 -2.32 -2.77 43.95
N ALA A 3 -1.05 -2.97 44.32
CA ALA A 3 -0.65 -4.11 45.15
C ALA A 3 -1.31 -4.08 46.53
N ASP A 4 -1.39 -2.91 47.17
CA ASP A 4 -2.00 -2.75 48.50
C ASP A 4 -3.50 -3.10 48.49
N ALA A 5 -4.23 -2.64 47.48
CA ALA A 5 -5.65 -2.96 47.31
C ALA A 5 -5.88 -4.45 47.01
N ALA A 6 -5.01 -5.08 46.22
CA ALA A 6 -5.07 -6.51 45.94
C ALA A 6 -4.81 -7.35 47.21
N LEU A 7 -3.82 -6.97 48.00
CA LEU A 7 -3.48 -7.61 49.27
C LEU A 7 -4.59 -7.43 50.31
N GLN A 8 -5.21 -6.25 50.40
CA GLN A 8 -6.37 -6.02 51.28
C GLN A 8 -7.56 -6.91 50.91
N ARG A 9 -7.83 -7.11 49.62
CA ARG A 9 -8.88 -8.02 49.15
C ARG A 9 -8.59 -9.48 49.49
N ALA A 10 -7.33 -9.90 49.35
CA ALA A 10 -6.92 -11.24 49.76
C ALA A 10 -7.02 -11.41 51.28
N ALA A 11 -6.62 -10.41 52.07
CA ALA A 11 -6.75 -10.40 53.53
C ALA A 11 -8.22 -10.45 53.99
N ALA A 12 -9.13 -9.83 53.24
CA ALA A 12 -10.58 -9.85 53.49
C ALA A 12 -11.26 -11.18 53.14
N GLY A 13 -10.50 -12.23 52.79
CA GLY A 13 -11.03 -13.58 52.57
C GLY A 13 -11.33 -13.93 51.11
N ALA A 14 -10.84 -13.16 50.14
CA ALA A 14 -10.90 -13.58 48.74
C ALA A 14 -10.05 -14.84 48.51
N GLU A 15 -10.62 -15.86 47.88
CA GLU A 15 -9.96 -17.16 47.67
C GLU A 15 -8.67 -17.05 46.83
N ARG A 16 -8.65 -16.13 45.87
CA ARG A 16 -7.51 -15.88 44.98
C ARG A 16 -7.54 -14.46 44.44
N VAL A 17 -6.41 -13.77 44.51
CA VAL A 17 -6.21 -12.45 43.89
C VAL A 17 -4.90 -12.45 43.11
N ASP A 18 -4.98 -12.25 41.80
CA ASP A 18 -3.80 -12.12 40.93
C ASP A 18 -3.51 -10.63 40.64
N PHE A 19 -2.25 -10.20 40.67
CA PHE A 19 -1.82 -8.83 40.38
C PHE A 19 -0.35 -8.75 39.90
N GLU A 20 -0.05 -7.87 38.96
CA GLU A 20 1.31 -7.70 38.42
C GLU A 20 2.03 -6.50 39.06
N VAL A 21 3.29 -6.68 39.46
CA VAL A 21 4.14 -5.62 40.04
C VAL A 21 5.51 -5.62 39.38
N ARG A 22 6.02 -4.44 39.06
CA ARG A 22 7.40 -4.24 38.62
C ARG A 22 8.30 -4.06 39.85
N MET A 23 9.25 -4.96 40.05
CA MET A 23 10.15 -4.99 41.21
C MET A 23 11.61 -4.80 40.79
N PRO A 24 12.41 -4.07 41.57
CA PRO A 24 13.85 -3.98 41.33
C PRO A 24 14.50 -5.33 41.66
N ILE A 25 15.48 -5.73 40.85
CA ILE A 25 16.37 -6.84 41.17
C ILE A 25 17.38 -6.28 42.18
N ALA A 26 17.40 -6.84 43.38
CA ALA A 26 18.50 -6.60 44.30
C ALA A 26 19.73 -7.32 43.75
N ASP A 27 20.63 -6.57 43.11
CA ASP A 27 21.93 -7.07 42.69
C ASP A 27 22.81 -7.25 43.94
N PRO A 28 23.27 -8.47 44.26
CA PRO A 28 24.19 -8.69 45.37
C PRO A 28 25.53 -7.93 45.21
N GLN A 29 25.88 -7.50 43.99
CA GLN A 29 27.15 -6.86 43.66
C GLN A 29 27.04 -5.38 43.24
N GLY A 30 25.84 -4.78 43.29
CA GLY A 30 25.69 -3.33 43.40
C GLY A 30 25.80 -2.47 42.15
N ASP A 31 25.86 -3.02 40.93
CA ASP A 31 26.08 -2.20 39.72
C ASP A 31 24.97 -2.28 38.66
N GLY A 32 23.90 -3.06 38.89
CA GLY A 32 22.74 -3.07 37.99
C GLY A 32 21.39 -3.06 38.70
N GLN A 33 20.67 -1.92 38.68
CA GLN A 33 19.23 -1.92 38.94
C GLN A 33 18.48 -2.50 37.73
N GLY A 34 18.45 -3.83 37.64
CA GLY A 34 17.52 -4.51 36.75
C GLY A 34 16.09 -4.42 37.30
N TRP A 35 15.09 -4.48 36.42
CA TRP A 35 13.68 -4.56 36.84
C TRP A 35 13.09 -5.87 36.34
N ARG A 36 12.25 -6.50 37.16
CA ARG A 36 11.44 -7.66 36.76
C ARG A 36 9.96 -7.36 36.94
N TRP A 37 9.17 -7.83 36.00
CA TRP A 37 7.72 -7.92 36.18
C TRP A 37 7.41 -9.24 36.86
N ILE A 38 6.78 -9.18 38.03
CA ILE A 38 6.33 -10.34 38.79
C ILE A 38 4.81 -10.34 38.79
N ASP A 39 4.22 -11.43 38.30
CA ASP A 39 2.80 -11.75 38.45
C ASP A 39 2.62 -12.47 39.79
N TRP A 40 1.89 -11.84 40.72
CA TRP A 40 1.65 -12.34 42.06
C TRP A 40 0.28 -12.96 42.17
N CYS A 41 0.22 -14.16 42.73
CA CYS A 41 -1.02 -14.83 43.14
C CYS A 41 -1.07 -14.85 44.67
N ALA A 42 -2.02 -14.12 45.26
CA ALA A 42 -2.29 -14.08 46.69
C ALA A 42 -3.47 -14.98 47.05
N ARG A 43 -3.34 -15.78 48.11
CA ARG A 43 -4.41 -16.57 48.71
C ARG A 43 -4.44 -16.41 50.22
N SER A 44 -5.63 -16.35 50.79
CA SER A 44 -5.84 -16.34 52.23
C SER A 44 -5.71 -17.75 52.80
N LEU A 45 -5.04 -17.89 53.95
CA LEU A 45 -4.97 -19.12 54.73
C LEU A 45 -5.88 -19.00 55.97
N PRO A 46 -7.08 -19.61 55.95
CA PRO A 46 -8.09 -19.40 57.00
C PRO A 46 -7.64 -19.81 58.40
N HIS A 47 -6.76 -20.81 58.50
CA HIS A 47 -6.33 -21.39 59.79
C HIS A 47 -5.08 -20.74 60.40
N GLU A 48 -4.35 -19.91 59.66
CA GLU A 48 -3.05 -19.38 60.10
C GLU A 48 -3.01 -17.84 60.18
N GLN A 49 -4.13 -17.14 59.94
CA GLN A 49 -4.18 -15.68 59.82
C GLN A 49 -3.05 -15.12 58.92
N GLY A 50 -2.77 -15.83 57.82
CA GLY A 50 -1.64 -15.56 56.93
C GLY A 50 -2.09 -15.41 55.47
N LEU A 51 -1.26 -14.71 54.70
CA LEU A 51 -1.36 -14.61 53.25
C LEU A 51 -0.25 -15.43 52.61
N TYR A 52 -0.63 -16.32 51.71
CA TYR A 52 0.32 -17.04 50.86
C TYR A 52 0.45 -16.31 49.51
N LEU A 53 1.68 -15.97 49.13
CA LEU A 53 2.01 -15.22 47.92
C LEU A 53 2.97 -16.03 47.06
N VAL A 54 2.59 -16.28 45.80
CA VAL A 54 3.49 -16.89 44.80
C VAL A 54 3.71 -15.88 43.69
N GLY A 55 4.98 -15.59 43.40
CA GLY A 55 5.38 -14.71 42.31
C GLY A 55 5.92 -15.51 41.12
N ARG A 56 5.44 -15.22 39.92
CA ARG A 56 6.02 -15.70 38.66
C ARG A 56 6.66 -14.55 37.92
N ASP A 57 7.91 -14.71 37.50
CA ASP A 57 8.56 -13.74 36.61
C ASP A 57 7.91 -13.77 35.22
N VAL A 58 7.38 -12.63 34.79
CA VAL A 58 6.73 -12.43 33.49
C VAL A 58 7.46 -11.38 32.64
N SER A 59 8.71 -11.07 32.99
CA SER A 59 9.51 -10.03 32.32
C SER A 59 9.78 -10.33 30.85
N GLU A 60 10.01 -11.59 30.50
CA GLU A 60 10.22 -12.02 29.11
C GLU A 60 8.93 -11.86 28.30
N ARG A 61 7.79 -12.33 28.82
CA ARG A 61 6.48 -12.15 28.20
C ARG A 61 6.16 -10.66 27.95
N LYS A 62 6.38 -9.81 28.95
CA LYS A 62 6.16 -8.35 28.83
C LYS A 62 7.08 -7.70 27.81
N ARG A 63 8.35 -8.10 27.74
CA ARG A 63 9.29 -7.59 26.73
C ARG A 63 8.88 -7.99 25.33
N ASN A 64 8.55 -9.27 25.10
CA ASN A 64 8.12 -9.75 23.79
C ASN A 64 6.82 -9.06 23.32
N GLU A 65 5.88 -8.82 24.24
CA GLU A 65 4.64 -8.09 23.93
C GLU A 65 4.92 -6.63 23.56
N GLN A 66 5.81 -5.95 24.29
CA GLN A 66 6.22 -4.58 23.98
C GLN A 66 6.99 -4.48 22.66
N GLU A 67 7.91 -5.42 22.39
CA GLU A 67 8.64 -5.50 21.13
C GLU A 67 7.69 -5.72 19.96
N PHE A 68 6.75 -6.66 20.09
CA PHE A 68 5.74 -6.92 19.07
C PHE A 68 4.87 -5.68 18.80
N GLN A 69 4.39 -5.01 19.84
CA GLN A 69 3.65 -3.75 19.70
C GLN A 69 4.50 -2.68 19.02
N GLY A 70 5.78 -2.55 19.39
CA GLY A 70 6.71 -1.61 18.76
C GLY A 70 6.96 -1.89 17.27
N LEU A 71 7.03 -3.17 16.88
CA LEU A 71 7.17 -3.56 15.47
C LEU A 71 5.93 -3.16 14.65
N VAL A 72 4.74 -3.40 15.18
CA VAL A 72 3.48 -3.00 14.51
C VAL A 72 3.37 -1.47 14.45
N GLU A 73 3.75 -0.77 15.53
CA GLU A 73 3.66 0.69 15.62
C GLU A 73 4.58 1.41 14.65
N SER A 74 5.79 0.87 14.44
CA SER A 74 6.80 1.44 13.54
C SER A 74 6.58 1.09 12.07
N ALA A 75 5.65 0.18 11.75
CA ALA A 75 5.35 -0.17 10.38
C ALA A 75 4.82 1.06 9.59
N PRO A 76 5.33 1.33 8.38
CA PRO A 76 4.92 2.49 7.59
C PRO A 76 3.47 2.37 7.08
N ASP A 77 3.04 1.14 6.80
CA ASP A 77 1.70 0.86 6.31
C ASP A 77 0.68 0.73 7.45
N ALA A 78 -0.56 1.11 7.19
CA ALA A 78 -1.66 0.94 8.14
C ALA A 78 -1.82 -0.54 8.48
N SER A 79 -1.73 -0.88 9.76
CA SER A 79 -1.70 -2.27 10.20
C SER A 79 -2.56 -2.49 11.44
N CYS A 80 -3.28 -3.62 11.46
CA CYS A 80 -3.92 -4.14 12.65
C CYS A 80 -3.72 -5.64 12.79
N VAL A 81 -3.97 -6.15 13.99
CA VAL A 81 -4.03 -7.57 14.28
C VAL A 81 -5.41 -7.88 14.82
N ILE A 82 -6.01 -8.95 14.29
CA ILE A 82 -7.31 -9.45 14.74
C ILE A 82 -7.19 -10.86 15.32
N ASP A 83 -8.08 -11.19 16.25
CA ASP A 83 -8.25 -12.56 16.76
C ASP A 83 -9.13 -13.43 15.84
N GLU A 84 -9.39 -14.66 16.28
CA GLU A 84 -10.18 -15.66 15.54
C GLU A 84 -11.65 -15.24 15.34
N GLN A 85 -12.14 -14.32 16.18
CA GLN A 85 -13.49 -13.76 16.10
C GLN A 85 -13.55 -12.50 15.23
N GLY A 86 -12.41 -12.02 14.74
CA GLY A 86 -12.29 -10.76 14.00
C GLY A 86 -12.24 -9.53 14.90
N THR A 87 -11.96 -9.70 16.19
CA THR A 87 -11.78 -8.60 17.13
C THR A 87 -10.40 -7.99 16.97
N ILE A 88 -10.31 -6.67 16.88
CA ILE A 88 -9.05 -5.95 16.78
C ILE A 88 -8.34 -5.97 18.12
N VAL A 89 -7.12 -6.53 18.16
CA VAL A 89 -6.29 -6.62 19.36
C VAL A 89 -5.09 -5.67 19.34
N VAL A 90 -4.63 -5.29 18.14
CA VAL A 90 -3.53 -4.32 17.97
C VAL A 90 -3.83 -3.43 16.77
N VAL A 91 -3.50 -2.15 16.87
CA VAL A 91 -3.55 -1.16 15.77
C VAL A 91 -2.35 -0.24 15.84
N ASN A 92 -1.85 0.20 14.68
CA ASN A 92 -0.83 1.23 14.60
C ASN A 92 -1.38 2.63 14.28
N ALA A 93 -0.57 3.66 14.53
CA ALA A 93 -0.94 5.04 14.25
C ALA A 93 -1.21 5.33 12.76
N ALA A 94 -0.62 4.55 11.84
CA ALA A 94 -0.90 4.68 10.41
C ALA A 94 -2.35 4.28 10.08
N LEU A 95 -2.89 3.25 10.75
CA LEU A 95 -4.27 2.81 10.60
C LEU A 95 -5.26 3.82 11.19
N GLU A 96 -4.96 4.40 12.35
CA GLU A 96 -5.75 5.48 12.94
C GLU A 96 -5.86 6.67 11.98
N ARG A 97 -4.73 7.13 11.43
CA ARG A 97 -4.71 8.21 10.42
C ARG A 97 -5.46 7.85 9.15
N MET A 98 -5.32 6.61 8.68
CA MET A 98 -6.02 6.16 7.49
C MET A 98 -7.53 6.16 7.72
N PHE A 99 -8.05 5.50 8.74
CA PHE A 99 -9.50 5.36 8.89
C PHE A 99 -10.18 6.49 9.69
N GLY A 100 -9.41 7.36 10.34
CA GLY A 100 -9.91 8.47 11.15
C GLY A 100 -10.51 8.05 12.49
N TYR A 101 -10.22 6.83 12.95
CA TYR A 101 -10.62 6.33 14.27
C TYR A 101 -9.48 6.50 15.26
N GLU A 102 -9.84 6.78 16.52
CA GLU A 102 -8.90 6.67 17.62
C GLU A 102 -8.71 5.21 18.01
N ARG A 103 -7.50 4.86 18.49
CA ARG A 103 -7.16 3.51 18.97
C ARG A 103 -8.18 2.96 19.97
N ALA A 104 -8.68 3.79 20.89
CA ALA A 104 -9.68 3.39 21.88
C ALA A 104 -11.03 2.96 21.27
N GLU A 105 -11.35 3.43 20.06
CA GLU A 105 -12.58 3.07 19.34
C GLU A 105 -12.41 1.77 18.54
N LEU A 106 -11.17 1.39 18.24
CA LEU A 106 -10.85 0.21 17.45
C LEU A 106 -10.57 -1.02 18.31
N LEU A 107 -9.79 -0.86 19.39
CA LEU A 107 -9.36 -1.96 20.24
C LEU A 107 -10.55 -2.65 20.92
N GLY A 108 -10.59 -3.98 20.85
CA GLY A 108 -11.70 -4.78 21.37
C GLY A 108 -12.97 -4.73 20.51
N GLY A 109 -12.97 -3.95 19.42
CA GLY A 109 -14.05 -3.85 18.47
C GLY A 109 -13.91 -4.82 17.28
N PRO A 110 -14.99 -5.07 16.53
CA PRO A 110 -14.96 -5.90 15.33
C PRO A 110 -14.28 -5.19 14.17
N VAL A 111 -13.47 -5.91 13.39
CA VAL A 111 -12.79 -5.39 12.18
C VAL A 111 -13.76 -4.88 11.11
N GLU A 112 -15.02 -5.33 11.13
CA GLU A 112 -16.07 -4.86 10.23
C GLU A 112 -16.35 -3.36 10.31
N ILE A 113 -15.93 -2.67 11.38
CA ILE A 113 -16.04 -1.21 11.45
C ILE A 113 -15.30 -0.52 10.29
N LEU A 114 -14.18 -1.11 9.84
CA LEU A 114 -13.34 -0.64 8.73
C LEU A 114 -13.90 -1.01 7.36
N VAL A 115 -14.99 -1.78 7.31
CA VAL A 115 -15.59 -2.33 6.08
C VAL A 115 -16.93 -1.65 5.82
N PRO A 116 -17.25 -1.29 4.56
CA PRO A 116 -18.55 -0.72 4.20
C PRO A 116 -19.71 -1.55 4.72
N ALA A 117 -20.73 -0.89 5.28
CA ALA A 117 -21.87 -1.54 5.93
C ALA A 117 -22.51 -2.67 5.09
N ALA A 118 -22.67 -2.45 3.78
CA ALA A 118 -23.24 -3.43 2.84
C ALA A 118 -22.41 -4.72 2.69
N LEU A 119 -21.11 -4.67 3.01
CA LEU A 119 -20.17 -5.78 2.84
C LEU A 119 -19.86 -6.53 4.13
N ARG A 120 -20.24 -5.99 5.30
CA ARG A 120 -19.89 -6.54 6.63
C ARG A 120 -20.33 -7.98 6.83
N ALA A 121 -21.55 -8.33 6.42
CA ALA A 121 -22.08 -9.69 6.57
C ALA A 121 -21.25 -10.72 5.78
N ARG A 122 -20.91 -10.40 4.52
CA ARG A 122 -20.06 -11.25 3.68
C ARG A 122 -18.62 -11.30 4.22
N HIS A 123 -18.11 -10.18 4.73
CA HIS A 123 -16.77 -10.07 5.28
C HIS A 123 -16.53 -11.02 6.46
N ARG A 124 -17.49 -11.14 7.39
CA ARG A 124 -17.39 -12.09 8.52
C ARG A 124 -17.15 -13.53 8.06
N GLY A 125 -17.80 -13.96 6.98
CA GLY A 125 -17.56 -15.27 6.36
C GLY A 125 -16.15 -15.40 5.79
N HIS A 126 -15.59 -14.34 5.21
CA HIS A 126 -14.21 -14.33 4.70
C HIS A 126 -13.16 -14.39 5.81
N VAL A 127 -13.43 -13.76 6.96
CA VAL A 127 -12.57 -13.85 8.16
C VAL A 127 -12.57 -15.28 8.69
N ALA A 128 -13.76 -15.85 8.93
CA ALA A 128 -13.90 -17.22 9.41
C ALA A 128 -13.21 -18.24 8.48
N GLY A 129 -13.40 -18.10 7.15
CA GLY A 129 -12.75 -18.98 6.17
C GLY A 129 -11.23 -18.84 6.11
N PHE A 130 -10.69 -17.65 6.40
CA PHE A 130 -9.24 -17.45 6.49
C PHE A 130 -8.68 -18.10 7.76
N VAL A 131 -9.35 -17.91 8.90
CA VAL A 131 -8.95 -18.50 10.18
C VAL A 131 -8.95 -20.02 10.11
N SER A 132 -9.92 -20.63 9.42
CA SER A 132 -9.96 -22.10 9.26
C SER A 132 -8.84 -22.65 8.36
N THR A 133 -8.34 -21.86 7.41
CA THR A 133 -7.30 -22.28 6.46
C THR A 133 -6.23 -21.17 6.30
N PRO A 134 -5.42 -20.91 7.34
CA PRO A 134 -4.54 -19.75 7.37
C PRO A 134 -3.35 -19.94 6.42
N LYS A 135 -3.34 -19.17 5.33
CA LYS A 135 -2.22 -19.06 4.39
C LYS A 135 -1.99 -17.58 4.08
N PRO A 136 -0.74 -17.11 4.01
CA PRO A 136 -0.46 -15.75 3.54
C PRO A 136 -1.16 -15.50 2.21
N ARG A 137 -1.92 -14.40 2.13
CA ARG A 137 -2.58 -13.99 0.89
C ARG A 137 -2.56 -12.48 0.76
N SER A 138 -2.13 -11.99 -0.39
CA SER A 138 -2.46 -10.62 -0.79
C SER A 138 -3.85 -10.64 -1.40
N MET A 139 -4.74 -9.81 -0.87
CA MET A 139 -6.05 -9.52 -1.45
C MET A 139 -5.92 -8.18 -2.17
N GLY A 140 -5.48 -8.24 -3.43
CA GLY A 140 -5.15 -7.05 -4.22
C GLY A 140 -5.18 -7.26 -5.73
N SER A 141 -4.90 -8.49 -6.21
CA SER A 141 -5.00 -8.82 -7.64
C SER A 141 -6.43 -9.23 -8.04
N GLY A 142 -7.30 -8.24 -8.25
CA GLY A 142 -8.59 -8.42 -8.93
C GLY A 142 -9.86 -8.31 -8.07
N LEU A 143 -9.73 -8.08 -6.77
CA LEU A 143 -10.85 -7.71 -5.90
C LEU A 143 -10.80 -6.20 -5.64
N ASP A 144 -11.84 -5.48 -6.07
CA ASP A 144 -12.08 -4.07 -5.71
C ASP A 144 -12.47 -3.98 -4.24
N LEU A 145 -11.51 -4.23 -3.34
CA LEU A 145 -11.71 -4.12 -1.91
C LEU A 145 -11.89 -2.66 -1.51
N GLN A 146 -12.79 -2.46 -0.56
CA GLN A 146 -13.22 -1.15 -0.10
C GLN A 146 -13.11 -1.07 1.41
N GLY A 147 -12.51 0.01 1.90
CA GLY A 147 -12.53 0.42 3.30
C GLY A 147 -13.51 1.56 3.52
N GLN A 148 -14.06 1.67 4.72
CA GLN A 148 -14.92 2.78 5.14
C GLN A 148 -14.27 3.52 6.32
N ARG A 149 -14.04 4.82 6.16
CA ARG A 149 -13.51 5.70 7.22
C ARG A 149 -14.62 6.07 8.21
N LYS A 150 -14.23 6.66 9.36
CA LYS A 150 -15.15 7.14 10.40
C LYS A 150 -16.18 8.16 9.90
N ASP A 151 -15.78 9.02 8.98
CA ASP A 151 -16.67 10.01 8.35
C ASP A 151 -17.66 9.39 7.34
N GLY A 152 -17.58 8.08 7.13
CA GLY A 152 -18.41 7.31 6.21
C GLY A 152 -17.87 7.27 4.77
N SER A 153 -16.80 7.98 4.44
CA SER A 153 -16.18 7.95 3.12
C SER A 153 -15.64 6.55 2.80
N ILE A 154 -15.87 6.12 1.56
CA ILE A 154 -15.41 4.83 1.06
C ILE A 154 -14.19 5.07 0.17
N PHE A 155 -13.16 4.28 0.38
CA PHE A 155 -11.93 4.32 -0.42
C PHE A 155 -11.49 2.91 -0.78
N ARG A 156 -10.68 2.81 -1.83
CA ARG A 156 -10.13 1.53 -2.26
C ARG A 156 -8.92 1.16 -1.42
N VAL A 157 -8.91 -0.07 -0.93
CA VAL A 157 -7.86 -0.57 -0.05
C VAL A 157 -7.29 -1.87 -0.61
N GLU A 158 -5.97 -2.01 -0.58
CA GLU A 158 -5.30 -3.30 -0.78
C GLU A 158 -5.00 -3.90 0.59
N VAL A 159 -5.27 -5.20 0.77
CA VAL A 159 -5.12 -5.86 2.08
C VAL A 159 -4.22 -7.08 1.96
N SER A 160 -3.11 -7.09 2.71
CA SER A 160 -2.26 -8.26 2.87
C SER A 160 -2.54 -8.92 4.21
N LEU A 161 -2.84 -10.23 4.19
CA LEU A 161 -3.17 -11.02 5.37
C LEU A 161 -2.09 -12.06 5.63
N SER A 162 -1.55 -12.05 6.84
CA SER A 162 -0.53 -12.99 7.31
C SER A 162 -0.97 -13.63 8.64
N PRO A 163 -1.04 -14.96 8.73
CA PRO A 163 -1.34 -15.60 10.00
C PRO A 163 -0.17 -15.48 10.96
N VAL A 164 -0.45 -15.12 12.20
CA VAL A 164 0.52 -15.08 13.30
C VAL A 164 0.10 -16.15 14.32
N ARG A 165 0.86 -17.24 14.37
CA ARG A 165 0.61 -18.33 15.32
C ARG A 165 1.30 -18.01 16.64
N THR A 166 0.51 -17.94 17.70
CA THR A 166 1.01 -17.93 19.08
C THR A 166 0.82 -19.33 19.69
N GLU A 167 1.42 -19.60 20.85
CA GLU A 167 1.29 -20.91 21.52
C GLU A 167 -0.17 -21.29 21.88
N SER A 168 -1.07 -20.32 21.96
CA SER A 168 -2.45 -20.54 22.39
C SER A 168 -3.52 -20.11 21.39
N ARG A 169 -3.21 -19.27 20.39
CA ARG A 169 -4.20 -18.64 19.50
C ARG A 169 -3.66 -18.38 18.10
N THR A 170 -4.53 -18.40 17.10
CA THR A 170 -4.22 -17.91 15.76
C THR A 170 -4.66 -16.45 15.63
N LEU A 171 -3.70 -15.56 15.44
CA LEU A 171 -3.96 -14.16 15.14
C LEU A 171 -3.82 -13.94 13.62
N VAL A 172 -4.44 -12.89 13.12
CA VAL A 172 -4.30 -12.46 11.73
C VAL A 172 -3.76 -11.05 11.68
N ALA A 173 -2.53 -10.90 11.21
CA ALA A 173 -1.96 -9.61 10.89
C ALA A 173 -2.51 -9.13 9.55
N CYS A 174 -3.03 -7.91 9.54
CA CYS A 174 -3.62 -7.24 8.39
C CYS A 174 -2.80 -5.98 8.10
N ALA A 175 -2.18 -5.90 6.91
CA ALA A 175 -1.58 -4.68 6.40
C ALA A 175 -2.49 -4.11 5.31
N LEU A 176 -2.80 -2.82 5.40
CA LEU A 176 -3.75 -2.11 4.56
C LEU A 176 -3.06 -0.94 3.86
N ARG A 177 -3.33 -0.80 2.56
CA ARG A 177 -2.78 0.28 1.74
C ARG A 177 -3.89 1.00 1.00
N ASP A 178 -3.99 2.31 1.19
CA ASP A 178 -4.86 3.18 0.40
C ASP A 178 -4.27 3.32 -1.01
N ILE A 179 -5.03 2.90 -2.02
CA ILE A 179 -4.61 2.96 -3.42
C ILE A 179 -5.27 4.11 -4.21
N ASP A 180 -6.17 4.87 -3.59
CA ASP A 180 -6.86 5.97 -4.26
C ASP A 180 -5.92 7.15 -4.51
N ALA A 181 -4.99 7.44 -3.60
CA ALA A 181 -4.01 8.53 -3.78
C ALA A 181 -3.13 8.29 -5.02
N ARG A 182 -2.48 7.11 -5.09
CA ARG A 182 -1.66 6.70 -6.24
C ARG A 182 -2.45 6.76 -7.55
N ARG A 183 -3.67 6.23 -7.56
CA ARG A 183 -4.52 6.23 -8.75
C ARG A 183 -5.06 7.61 -9.12
N ARG A 184 -5.19 8.55 -8.17
CA ARG A 184 -5.58 9.93 -8.48
C ARG A 184 -4.45 10.64 -9.23
N GLU A 185 -3.22 10.48 -8.79
CA GLU A 185 -2.04 11.03 -9.48
C GLU A 185 -1.89 10.45 -10.89
N GLU A 186 -1.99 9.12 -11.03
CA GLU A 186 -1.97 8.45 -12.34
C GLU A 186 -3.11 8.95 -13.25
N ARG A 187 -4.32 9.16 -12.70
CA ARG A 187 -5.46 9.69 -13.46
C ARG A 187 -5.27 11.14 -13.89
N VAL A 188 -4.69 11.98 -13.04
CA VAL A 188 -4.41 13.39 -13.38
C VAL A 188 -3.38 13.46 -14.50
N ILE A 189 -2.28 12.70 -14.40
CA ILE A 189 -1.27 12.62 -15.46
C ILE A 189 -1.90 12.15 -16.78
N LYS A 190 -2.71 11.08 -16.73
CA LYS A 190 -3.41 10.58 -17.90
C LYS A 190 -4.37 11.61 -18.48
N ALA A 191 -5.14 12.31 -17.65
CA ALA A 191 -6.07 13.34 -18.10
C ALA A 191 -5.33 14.52 -18.77
N ILE A 192 -4.18 14.93 -18.24
CA ILE A 192 -3.34 15.98 -18.84
C ILE A 192 -2.83 15.53 -20.22
N LEU A 193 -2.36 14.29 -20.35
CA LEU A 193 -1.92 13.74 -21.63
C LEU A 193 -3.06 13.69 -22.66
N GLU A 194 -4.27 13.32 -22.23
CA GLU A 194 -5.46 13.25 -23.09
C GLU A 194 -5.97 14.62 -23.53
N ALA A 195 -5.82 15.65 -22.68
CA ALA A 195 -6.24 17.02 -22.98
C ALA A 195 -5.18 17.82 -23.77
N ALA A 196 -3.98 17.28 -23.99
CA ALA A 196 -2.90 17.97 -24.68
C ALA A 196 -3.28 18.30 -26.14
N PRO A 197 -3.01 19.53 -26.62
CA PRO A 197 -3.36 19.95 -27.99
C PRO A 197 -2.49 19.29 -29.07
N ASP A 198 -1.29 18.84 -28.68
CA ASP A 198 -0.36 18.10 -29.52
C ASP A 198 -0.59 16.58 -29.36
N GLY A 199 -0.36 15.83 -30.43
CA GLY A 199 -0.36 14.37 -30.41
C GLY A 199 0.79 13.84 -29.58
N MET A 200 0.52 13.12 -28.49
CA MET A 200 1.54 12.54 -27.62
C MET A 200 1.63 11.04 -27.84
N ILE A 201 2.83 10.54 -28.12
CA ILE A 201 3.15 9.10 -28.21
C ILE A 201 4.30 8.80 -27.27
N ALA A 202 4.23 7.71 -26.51
CA ALA A 202 5.40 7.15 -25.84
C ALA A 202 5.80 5.82 -26.49
N VAL A 203 7.09 5.64 -26.72
CA VAL A 203 7.64 4.38 -27.24
C VAL A 203 8.71 3.82 -26.30
N ASP A 204 8.82 2.50 -26.25
CA ASP A 204 9.88 1.80 -25.51
C ASP A 204 11.22 1.80 -26.30
N ALA A 205 12.26 1.20 -25.70
CA ALA A 205 13.56 1.03 -26.34
C ALA A 205 13.52 0.18 -27.64
N ARG A 206 12.47 -0.61 -27.84
CA ARG A 206 12.23 -1.41 -29.05
C ARG A 206 11.40 -0.66 -30.10
N GLN A 207 11.08 0.62 -29.84
CA GLN A 207 10.25 1.49 -30.67
C GLN A 207 8.79 0.99 -30.80
N GLN A 208 8.31 0.23 -29.82
CA GLN A 208 6.91 -0.14 -29.71
C GLN A 208 6.13 0.97 -29.00
N ILE A 209 4.98 1.32 -29.54
CA ILE A 209 4.09 2.33 -28.96
C ILE A 209 3.47 1.75 -27.69
N THR A 210 3.80 2.34 -26.54
CA THR A 210 3.23 1.94 -25.25
C THR A 210 2.07 2.83 -24.85
N HIS A 211 2.08 4.11 -25.28
CA HIS A 211 1.04 5.07 -24.99
C HIS A 211 0.79 6.01 -26.17
N CYS A 212 -0.46 6.42 -26.36
CA CYS A 212 -0.83 7.52 -27.23
C CYS A 212 -2.04 8.27 -26.67
N ASN A 213 -2.13 9.59 -26.89
CA ASN A 213 -3.32 10.36 -26.55
C ASN A 213 -4.34 10.39 -27.70
N ARG A 214 -5.57 10.82 -27.41
CA ARG A 214 -6.64 10.97 -28.41
C ARG A 214 -6.23 11.80 -29.63
N ARG A 215 -5.38 12.81 -29.44
CA ARG A 215 -4.95 13.69 -30.53
C ARG A 215 -4.17 12.94 -31.62
N VAL A 216 -3.44 11.88 -31.25
CA VAL A 216 -2.77 10.99 -32.22
C VAL A 216 -3.77 10.24 -33.08
N GLU A 217 -4.85 9.73 -32.47
CA GLU A 217 -5.94 9.04 -33.20
C GLU A 217 -6.54 9.97 -34.26
N GLU A 218 -6.81 11.22 -33.88
CA GLU A 218 -7.36 12.24 -34.78
C GLU A 218 -6.39 12.64 -35.91
N LEU A 219 -5.10 12.78 -35.60
CA LEU A 219 -4.09 13.19 -36.58
C LEU A 219 -3.79 12.08 -37.61
N PHE A 220 -3.71 10.82 -37.16
CA PHE A 220 -3.25 9.71 -38.00
C PHE A 220 -4.36 8.75 -38.45
N GLY A 221 -5.56 8.83 -37.87
CA GLY A 221 -6.72 8.03 -38.25
C GLY A 221 -6.70 6.58 -37.77
N TYR A 222 -5.86 6.27 -36.78
CA TYR A 222 -5.83 4.94 -36.13
C TYR A 222 -6.58 4.97 -34.81
N GLU A 223 -7.19 3.86 -34.43
CA GLU A 223 -7.66 3.67 -33.07
C GLU A 223 -6.49 3.32 -32.15
N ARG A 224 -6.56 3.73 -30.87
CA ARG A 224 -5.56 3.42 -29.86
C ARG A 224 -5.24 1.93 -29.80
N ALA A 225 -6.26 1.07 -29.83
CA ALA A 225 -6.08 -0.38 -29.77
C ALA A 225 -5.26 -0.93 -30.95
N GLU A 226 -5.27 -0.23 -32.09
CA GLU A 226 -4.47 -0.59 -33.26
C GLU A 226 -3.03 -0.07 -33.17
N LEU A 227 -2.78 0.99 -32.38
CA LEU A 227 -1.45 1.59 -32.22
C LEU A 227 -0.66 0.96 -31.09
N ILE A 228 -1.29 0.65 -29.95
CA ILE A 228 -0.58 0.09 -28.78
C ILE A 228 0.05 -1.26 -29.15
N GLY A 229 1.34 -1.41 -28.85
CA GLY A 229 2.15 -2.59 -29.18
C GLY A 229 2.71 -2.61 -30.60
N GLN A 230 2.24 -1.73 -31.50
CA GLN A 230 2.80 -1.62 -32.85
C GLN A 230 4.13 -0.87 -32.85
N ARG A 231 4.93 -1.12 -33.88
CA ARG A 231 6.16 -0.35 -34.12
C ARG A 231 5.81 1.06 -34.58
N LEU A 232 6.53 2.05 -34.06
CA LEU A 232 6.40 3.47 -34.44
C LEU A 232 6.46 3.71 -35.97
N GLU A 233 7.15 2.84 -36.70
CA GLU A 233 7.28 2.87 -38.16
C GLU A 233 5.94 2.85 -38.93
N VAL A 234 4.83 2.45 -38.29
CA VAL A 234 3.48 2.50 -38.87
C VAL A 234 3.05 3.94 -39.20
N LEU A 235 3.52 4.92 -38.41
CA LEU A 235 3.23 6.35 -38.58
C LEU A 235 4.23 7.08 -39.46
N ILE A 236 5.21 6.36 -40.04
CA ILE A 236 6.32 6.93 -40.80
C ILE A 236 6.21 6.50 -42.26
N PRO A 237 6.31 7.44 -43.23
CA PRO A 237 6.35 7.11 -44.66
C PRO A 237 7.45 6.09 -44.98
N GLU A 238 7.16 5.15 -45.89
CA GLU A 238 8.03 4.01 -46.18
C GLU A 238 9.46 4.43 -46.58
N ALA A 239 9.56 5.47 -47.41
CA ALA A 239 10.83 6.04 -47.87
C ALA A 239 11.71 6.56 -46.72
N LEU A 240 11.13 6.92 -45.58
CA LEU A 240 11.83 7.53 -44.45
C LEU A 240 12.19 6.53 -43.33
N ARG A 241 11.64 5.30 -43.35
CA ARG A 241 11.79 4.30 -42.26
C ARG A 241 13.26 3.93 -41.99
N ALA A 242 14.05 3.68 -43.04
CA ALA A 242 15.45 3.29 -42.87
C ALA A 242 16.28 4.39 -42.18
N ARG A 243 16.10 5.65 -42.62
CA ARG A 243 16.76 6.81 -42.02
C ARG A 243 16.28 7.07 -40.59
N HIS A 244 14.99 6.87 -40.32
CA HIS A 244 14.43 7.01 -38.98
C HIS A 244 15.04 6.01 -37.98
N ARG A 245 15.21 4.73 -38.37
CA ARG A 245 15.84 3.73 -37.50
C ARG A 245 17.24 4.15 -37.04
N GLY A 246 18.03 4.73 -37.94
CA GLY A 246 19.36 5.28 -37.59
C GLY A 246 19.28 6.45 -36.61
N HIS A 247 18.34 7.38 -36.81
CA HIS A 247 18.14 8.53 -35.91
C HIS A 247 17.66 8.13 -34.50
N MET A 248 16.83 7.09 -34.41
CA MET A 248 16.38 6.53 -33.13
C MET A 248 17.53 5.85 -32.37
N ALA A 249 18.36 5.05 -33.07
CA ALA A 249 19.53 4.45 -32.44
C ALA A 249 20.50 5.51 -31.89
N ALA A 250 20.71 6.60 -32.63
CA ALA A 250 21.52 7.73 -32.18
C ALA A 250 20.89 8.46 -30.98
N PHE A 251 19.57 8.62 -30.94
CA PHE A 251 18.89 9.22 -29.78
C PHE A 251 19.00 8.35 -28.53
N ILE A 252 18.83 7.03 -28.66
CA ILE A 252 18.94 6.11 -27.54
C ILE A 252 20.37 6.12 -26.94
N ALA A 253 21.38 6.32 -27.77
CA ALA A 253 22.78 6.41 -27.33
C ALA A 253 23.11 7.71 -26.54
N ASP A 254 22.44 8.83 -26.85
CA ASP A 254 22.58 10.10 -26.12
C ASP A 254 21.18 10.76 -25.97
N PRO A 255 20.38 10.31 -24.98
CA PRO A 255 19.00 10.73 -24.83
C PRO A 255 18.92 12.16 -24.29
N ARG A 256 18.62 13.11 -25.18
CA ARG A 256 18.41 14.52 -24.83
C ARG A 256 17.18 15.07 -25.53
N ALA A 257 16.42 15.89 -24.81
CA ALA A 257 15.26 16.57 -25.38
C ALA A 257 15.67 17.38 -26.61
N ARG A 258 15.03 17.11 -27.76
CA ARG A 258 15.31 17.79 -29.02
C ARG A 258 14.08 17.86 -29.92
N ALA A 259 13.92 18.99 -30.61
CA ALA A 259 13.02 19.07 -31.75
C ALA A 259 13.61 18.26 -32.92
N MET A 260 12.76 17.50 -33.60
CA MET A 260 13.08 16.81 -34.83
C MET A 260 12.72 17.71 -36.01
N GLY A 261 13.61 17.74 -37.01
CA GLY A 261 13.34 18.41 -38.28
C GLY A 261 14.08 19.73 -38.48
N GLY A 262 14.41 20.49 -37.43
CA GLY A 262 15.00 21.84 -37.60
C GLY A 262 14.11 22.69 -38.52
N ASP A 263 14.67 23.22 -39.62
CA ASP A 263 13.92 23.96 -40.66
C ASP A 263 13.14 23.07 -41.65
N ARG A 264 13.21 21.73 -41.50
CA ARG A 264 12.62 20.78 -42.44
C ARG A 264 11.25 20.32 -41.96
N VAL A 265 10.30 20.34 -42.88
CA VAL A 265 8.96 19.78 -42.66
C VAL A 265 9.08 18.26 -42.56
N LEU A 266 8.59 17.68 -41.46
CA LEU A 266 8.49 16.23 -41.31
C LEU A 266 7.12 15.75 -41.81
N HIS A 267 7.09 14.50 -42.28
CA HIS A 267 5.92 13.86 -42.84
C HIS A 267 5.58 12.61 -42.03
N GLY A 268 4.34 12.50 -41.60
CA GLY A 268 3.77 11.31 -40.97
C GLY A 268 2.78 10.62 -41.91
N ARG A 269 2.64 9.29 -41.82
CA ARG A 269 1.72 8.49 -42.63
C ARG A 269 0.45 8.15 -41.84
N ARG A 270 -0.71 8.50 -42.40
CA ARG A 270 -2.05 8.15 -41.88
C ARG A 270 -2.43 6.71 -42.23
N LYS A 271 -3.47 6.19 -41.57
CA LYS A 271 -4.05 4.86 -41.82
C LYS A 271 -4.54 4.67 -43.26
N ASP A 272 -5.13 5.70 -43.85
CA ASP A 272 -5.58 5.72 -45.25
C ASP A 272 -4.44 5.74 -46.28
N GLY A 273 -3.18 5.81 -45.82
CA GLY A 273 -1.99 5.91 -46.66
C GLY A 273 -1.59 7.34 -47.03
N GLY A 274 -2.40 8.34 -46.68
CA GLY A 274 -2.08 9.75 -46.88
C GLY A 274 -0.95 10.24 -45.99
N GLU A 275 -0.31 11.35 -46.38
CA GLU A 275 0.75 11.98 -45.59
C GLU A 275 0.27 13.27 -44.91
N ILE A 276 0.78 13.54 -43.71
CA ILE A 276 0.56 14.79 -42.98
C ILE A 276 1.87 15.47 -42.64
N ARG A 277 1.87 16.80 -42.72
CA ARG A 277 2.97 17.62 -42.25
C ARG A 277 2.91 17.73 -40.74
N VAL A 278 4.00 17.37 -40.08
CA VAL A 278 4.11 17.36 -38.63
C VAL A 278 5.40 18.03 -38.18
N GLU A 279 5.36 18.64 -37.00
CA GLU A 279 6.53 18.94 -36.20
C GLU A 279 6.59 17.94 -35.05
N ILE A 280 7.78 17.40 -34.78
CA ILE A 280 7.96 16.38 -33.75
C ILE A 280 9.00 16.87 -32.78
N SER A 281 8.75 16.72 -31.48
CA SER A 281 9.75 16.91 -30.43
C SER A 281 9.90 15.62 -29.64
N LEU A 282 11.14 15.21 -29.38
CA LEU A 282 11.48 14.00 -28.63
C LEU A 282 12.02 14.40 -27.25
N SER A 283 11.53 13.73 -26.21
CA SER A 283 12.00 13.89 -24.84
C SER A 283 12.21 12.51 -24.21
N PRO A 284 13.36 12.26 -23.56
CA PRO A 284 13.55 11.03 -22.79
C PRO A 284 12.77 11.09 -21.47
N VAL A 285 12.18 9.97 -21.07
CA VAL A 285 11.49 9.79 -19.79
C VAL A 285 12.04 8.52 -19.15
N GLU A 286 12.75 8.67 -18.04
CA GLU A 286 13.24 7.53 -17.26
C GLU A 286 12.09 6.97 -16.41
N THR A 287 11.88 5.66 -16.49
CA THR A 287 10.88 4.94 -15.70
C THR A 287 11.53 3.75 -15.00
N GLU A 288 10.84 3.15 -14.03
CA GLU A 288 11.31 1.92 -13.35
C GLU A 288 11.54 0.75 -14.33
N ASP A 289 10.78 0.72 -15.44
CA ASP A 289 10.87 -0.30 -16.49
C ASP A 289 11.90 0.04 -17.60
N GLY A 290 12.61 1.17 -17.46
CA GLY A 290 13.64 1.64 -18.40
C GLY A 290 13.28 2.95 -19.12
N LEU A 291 14.04 3.25 -20.19
CA LEU A 291 13.87 4.48 -20.96
C LEU A 291 12.61 4.42 -21.84
N LEU A 292 11.71 5.37 -21.63
CA LEU A 292 10.65 5.70 -22.57
C LEU A 292 11.04 6.94 -23.37
N ILE A 293 10.64 6.98 -24.64
CA ILE A 293 10.84 8.13 -25.52
C ILE A 293 9.46 8.74 -25.76
N ALA A 294 9.24 9.92 -25.19
CA ALA A 294 8.03 10.70 -25.40
C ALA A 294 8.18 11.57 -26.66
N CYS A 295 7.19 11.48 -27.54
CA CYS A 295 7.10 12.20 -28.81
C CYS A 295 5.88 13.14 -28.77
N ALA A 296 6.11 14.45 -28.83
CA ALA A 296 5.06 15.44 -29.06
C ALA A 296 4.97 15.76 -30.56
N ILE A 297 3.77 15.63 -31.13
CA ILE A 297 3.51 15.73 -32.58
C ILE A 297 2.48 16.83 -32.82
N ARG A 298 2.90 17.89 -33.50
CA ARG A 298 2.01 18.99 -33.89
C ARG A 298 1.71 18.93 -35.38
N GLY A 299 0.45 18.80 -35.75
CA GLY A 299 0.02 18.87 -37.15
C GLY A 299 0.04 20.31 -37.67
N LYS A 300 0.60 20.54 -38.86
CA LYS A 300 0.47 21.83 -39.56
C LYS A 300 -0.70 21.79 -40.54
N VAL A 301 -1.66 22.70 -40.37
CA VAL A 301 -2.67 22.97 -41.40
C VAL A 301 -1.98 23.68 -42.56
N ALA A 302 -2.25 23.27 -43.80
CA ALA A 302 -1.76 24.00 -44.96
C ALA A 302 -2.24 25.45 -44.85
N ALA A 303 -1.32 26.42 -44.91
CA ALA A 303 -1.72 27.82 -45.06
C ALA A 303 -2.49 27.91 -46.37
N SER A 304 -3.80 28.13 -46.28
CA SER A 304 -4.65 28.46 -47.42
C SER A 304 -4.22 29.84 -47.92
N GLY A 305 -3.37 29.84 -48.94
CA GLY A 305 -2.98 31.00 -49.72
C GLY A 305 -3.34 30.77 -51.18
#